data_AF-M3ECH6-F1
#
_entry.id   AF-M3ECH6-F1
#
_cell.length_a   1.000
_cell.length_b   1.000
_cell.length_c   1.000
_cell.angle_alpha   90.00
_cell.angle_beta   90.00
_cell.angle_gamma   90.00
#
_symmetry.space_group_name_H-M   'P 1'
#
loop_
_entity.id
_entity.type
_entity.pdbx_description
1 polymer ?
#
loop_
_entity_poly.entity_id
_entity_poly.type
_entity_poly.pdbx_seq_one_letter_code
_entity_poly.pdbx_strand_id
1 'polypeptide(L)'
;MVARGLDTDERAVRQLRYELEVIGRLGFEGYFLAVAQVVADTRALGIRVAARGSGAGSMVNHALFVATANPLEHRLLCERFLSERRTSLPDIDLDVESERRLEVCDAIIKRFGRERTAVTGMPETYRARHALRFPVKLGVLSPS
;
A
#
# COMPACT_ATOMS: atom_id res chain seq x y z
N MET A 1 3.72 13.95 12.69
CA MET A 1 2.78 14.79 13.45
C MET A 1 2.91 16.27 13.13
N VAL A 2 4.07 16.90 13.34
CA VAL A 2 4.30 18.32 12.97
C VAL A 2 4.01 18.58 11.50
N ALA A 3 4.55 17.75 10.60
CA ALA A 3 4.29 17.87 9.16
C ALA A 3 2.82 17.64 8.74
N ARG A 4 1.96 17.18 9.67
CA ARG A 4 0.51 17.05 9.49
C ARG A 4 -0.28 18.11 10.27
N GLY A 5 0.38 18.99 11.02
CA GLY A 5 -0.26 19.99 11.90
C GLY A 5 -1.07 19.39 13.05
N LEU A 6 -0.74 18.15 13.46
CA LEU A 6 -1.46 17.40 14.50
C LEU A 6 -0.67 17.29 15.81
N ASP A 7 0.47 17.96 15.91
CA ASP A 7 1.35 17.94 17.08
C ASP A 7 0.74 18.65 18.31
N THR A 8 -0.17 19.60 18.10
CA THR A 8 -0.91 20.28 19.17
C THR A 8 -2.29 19.69 19.45
N ASP A 9 -2.81 18.78 18.61
CA ASP A 9 -4.09 18.10 18.89
C ASP A 9 -3.85 16.95 19.87
N GLU A 10 -4.27 17.15 21.12
CA GLU A 10 -4.08 16.15 22.17
C GLU A 10 -4.76 14.81 21.86
N ARG A 11 -5.88 14.79 21.13
CA ARG A 11 -6.54 13.54 20.73
C ARG A 11 -5.66 12.77 19.75
N ALA A 12 -5.03 13.48 18.82
CA ALA A 12 -4.13 12.87 17.83
C ALA A 12 -2.87 12.33 18.50
N VAL A 13 -2.27 13.09 19.42
CA VAL A 13 -1.09 12.66 20.18
C VAL A 13 -1.42 11.47 21.08
N ARG A 14 -2.57 11.48 21.78
CA ARG A 14 -3.01 10.34 22.60
C ARG A 14 -3.24 9.08 21.77
N GLN A 15 -3.95 9.20 20.64
CA GLN A 15 -4.20 8.08 19.74
C GLN A 15 -2.89 7.51 19.19
N LEU A 16 -1.99 8.37 18.72
CA LEU A 16 -0.68 7.94 18.22
C LEU A 16 0.12 7.18 19.29
N ARG A 17 0.18 7.70 20.52
CA ARG A 17 0.90 7.04 21.62
C ARG A 17 0.33 5.66 21.94
N TYR A 18 -1.00 5.56 22.03
CA TYR A 18 -1.67 4.29 22.24
C TYR A 18 -1.34 3.27 21.14
N GLU A 19 -1.41 3.69 19.87
CA GLU A 19 -1.09 2.81 18.75
C GLU A 19 0.38 2.37 18.76
N LEU A 20 1.31 3.28 19.06
CA LEU A 20 2.74 2.95 19.17
C LEU A 20 3.02 1.96 20.31
N GLU A 21 2.35 2.09 21.46
CA GLU A 21 2.47 1.12 22.55
C GLU A 21 1.98 -0.27 22.13
N VAL A 22 0.82 -0.36 21.47
CA VAL A 22 0.27 -1.63 20.98
C VAL A 22 1.20 -2.26 19.95
N ILE A 23 1.69 -1.49 18.97
CA ILE A 23 2.64 -1.95 17.95
C ILE A 23 3.93 -2.47 18.61
N GLY A 24 4.44 -1.75 19.63
CA GLY A 24 5.62 -2.15 20.37
C GLY A 24 5.44 -3.44 21.16
N ARG A 25 4.29 -3.63 21.81
CA ARG A 25 3.96 -4.88 22.50
C ARG A 25 3.84 -6.08 21.56
N LEU A 26 3.35 -5.85 20.35
CA LEU A 26 3.18 -6.89 19.33
C LEU A 26 4.45 -7.16 18.50
N GLY A 27 5.48 -6.31 18.62
CA GLY A 27 6.72 -6.45 17.85
C GLY A 27 6.56 -6.14 16.35
N PHE A 28 5.61 -5.27 16.00
CA PHE A 28 5.28 -4.95 14.60
C PHE A 28 5.99 -3.69 14.06
N GLU A 29 6.91 -3.09 14.80
CA GLU A 29 7.60 -1.84 14.44
C GLU A 29 8.28 -1.96 13.07
N GLY A 30 9.01 -3.06 12.86
CA GLY A 30 9.72 -3.32 11.61
C GLY A 30 8.77 -3.42 10.41
N TYR A 31 7.57 -3.95 10.60
CA TYR A 31 6.56 -4.04 9.55
C TYR A 31 6.05 -2.66 9.14
N PHE A 32 5.66 -1.81 10.10
CA PHE A 32 5.18 -0.46 9.80
C PHE A 32 6.27 0.40 9.13
N LEU A 33 7.52 0.28 9.57
CA LEU A 33 8.65 0.97 8.95
C LEU A 33 8.94 0.47 7.53
N ALA A 34 8.84 -0.84 7.28
CA ALA A 34 8.99 -1.39 5.94
C ALA A 34 7.91 -0.87 4.99
N VAL A 35 6.64 -0.88 5.42
CA VAL A 35 5.52 -0.34 4.64
C VAL A 35 5.68 1.15 4.36
N ALA A 36 6.06 1.94 5.37
CA ALA A 36 6.34 3.37 5.19
C ALA A 36 7.46 3.61 4.18
N GLN A 37 8.50 2.79 4.19
CA GLN A 37 9.60 2.89 3.22
C GLN A 37 9.13 2.56 1.79
N VAL A 38 8.32 1.52 1.61
CA VAL A 38 7.74 1.18 0.29
C VAL A 38 6.92 2.35 -0.26
N VAL A 39 6.09 2.97 0.58
CA VAL A 39 5.29 4.14 0.18
C VAL A 39 6.20 5.31 -0.20
N ALA A 40 7.25 5.59 0.59
CA ALA A 40 8.19 6.66 0.29
C ALA A 40 8.91 6.43 -1.04
N ASP A 41 9.37 5.21 -1.31
CA ASP A 41 10.08 4.86 -2.54
C ASP A 41 9.17 4.93 -3.77
N THR A 42 7.93 4.44 -3.63
CA THR A 42 6.91 4.54 -4.69
C THR A 42 6.64 5.99 -5.06
N ARG A 43 6.51 6.88 -4.05
CA ARG A 43 6.34 8.32 -4.29
C ARG A 43 7.57 8.96 -4.90
N ALA A 44 8.78 8.55 -4.52
CA ALA A 44 10.03 9.04 -5.10
C ALA A 44 10.16 8.70 -6.60
N LEU A 45 9.53 7.62 -7.07
CA LEU A 45 9.40 7.27 -8.49
C LEU A 45 8.32 8.08 -9.23
N GLY A 46 7.65 9.01 -8.53
CA GLY A 46 6.52 9.76 -9.05
C GLY A 46 5.26 8.93 -9.26
N ILE A 47 5.16 7.74 -8.64
CA ILE A 47 3.99 6.86 -8.73
C ILE A 47 3.04 7.21 -7.58
N ARG A 48 1.75 7.36 -7.90
CA ARG A 48 0.73 7.57 -6.86
C ARG A 48 0.51 6.29 -6.08
N VAL A 49 0.46 6.42 -4.77
CA VAL A 49 0.20 5.33 -3.83
C VAL A 49 -0.75 5.78 -2.74
N ALA A 50 -1.73 4.93 -2.43
CA ALA A 50 -2.71 5.15 -1.37
C ALA A 50 -2.94 3.88 -0.56
N ALA A 51 -2.98 3.99 0.76
CA ALA A 51 -3.41 2.87 1.61
C ALA A 51 -4.92 2.62 1.49
N ARG A 52 -5.31 1.37 1.37
CA ARG A 52 -6.71 0.90 1.33
C ARG A 52 -7.05 0.11 2.60
N GLY A 53 -8.34 0.05 2.90
CA GLY A 53 -8.87 -0.86 3.90
C GLY A 53 -8.62 -0.40 5.33
N SER A 54 -8.44 -1.37 6.22
CA SER A 54 -8.35 -1.12 7.67
C SER A 54 -7.12 -0.31 8.08
N GLY A 55 -6.04 -0.35 7.29
CA GLY A 55 -4.83 0.43 7.52
C GLY A 55 -5.02 1.96 7.45
N ALA A 56 -6.08 2.45 6.79
CA ALA A 56 -6.41 3.88 6.79
C ALA A 56 -6.93 4.39 8.15
N GLY A 57 -7.32 3.48 9.06
CA GLY A 57 -7.82 3.82 10.39
C GLY A 57 -6.73 4.05 11.45
N SER A 58 -5.45 3.87 11.11
CA SER A 58 -4.35 4.03 12.05
C SER A 58 -3.74 5.44 11.98
N MET A 59 -3.59 6.08 13.14
CA MET A 59 -2.87 7.33 13.30
C MET A 59 -1.38 7.18 12.98
N VAL A 60 -0.78 6.02 13.29
CA VAL A 60 0.61 5.71 12.91
C VAL A 60 0.77 5.71 11.39
N ASN A 61 -0.13 5.04 10.65
CA ASN A 61 -0.10 5.05 9.19
C ASN A 61 -0.32 6.46 8.61
N HIS A 62 -1.21 7.25 9.22
CA HIS A 62 -1.40 8.64 8.81
C HIS A 62 -0.13 9.49 9.04
N ALA A 63 0.51 9.33 10.19
CA ALA A 63 1.72 10.03 10.59
C ALA A 63 2.94 9.65 9.73
N LEU A 64 3.04 8.39 9.30
CA LEU A 64 4.07 7.88 8.38
C LEU A 64 3.79 8.20 6.91
N PHE A 65 2.73 8.96 6.63
CA PHE A 65 2.25 9.26 5.28
C PHE A 65 1.84 8.04 4.43
N VAL A 66 1.64 6.88 5.06
CA VAL A 66 1.09 5.68 4.43
C VAL A 66 -0.40 5.92 4.11
N ALA A 67 -1.16 6.35 5.11
CA ALA A 67 -2.54 6.78 4.95
C ALA A 67 -2.64 8.30 4.72
N THR A 68 -3.52 8.72 3.82
CA THR A 68 -3.78 10.14 3.55
C THR A 68 -4.87 10.70 4.45
N ALA A 69 -5.91 9.92 4.75
CA ALA A 69 -7.05 10.32 5.58
C ALA A 69 -6.68 10.42 7.06
N ASN A 70 -7.23 11.42 7.77
CA ASN A 70 -7.09 11.57 9.22
C ASN A 70 -8.09 10.64 9.94
N PRO A 71 -7.65 9.64 10.70
CA PRO A 71 -8.56 8.66 11.30
C PRO A 71 -9.50 9.27 12.34
N LEU A 72 -9.13 10.39 12.98
CA LEU A 72 -9.95 11.08 13.97
C LEU A 72 -11.16 11.79 13.36
N GLU A 73 -11.02 12.32 12.14
CA GLU A 73 -12.11 12.98 11.42
C GLU A 73 -13.15 11.97 10.93
N HIS A 74 -12.69 10.77 10.59
CA HIS A 74 -13.51 9.71 10.00
C HIS A 74 -14.01 8.67 11.01
N ARG A 75 -13.76 8.85 12.32
CA ARG A 75 -14.11 7.91 13.41
C ARG A 75 -13.69 6.46 13.09
N LEU A 76 -12.56 6.29 12.43
CA LEU A 76 -12.04 4.97 12.09
C LEU A 76 -11.46 4.33 13.34
N LEU A 77 -11.88 3.09 13.64
CA LEU A 77 -11.47 2.38 14.85
C LEU A 77 -10.16 1.63 14.62
N CYS A 78 -9.12 2.01 15.36
CA CYS A 78 -7.83 1.33 15.32
C CYS A 78 -7.95 -0.14 15.74
N GLU A 79 -8.85 -0.48 16.66
CA GLU A 79 -9.04 -1.84 17.18
C GLU A 79 -9.48 -2.85 16.13
N ARG A 80 -10.00 -2.37 14.99
CA ARG A 80 -10.33 -3.22 13.83
C ARG A 80 -9.10 -3.59 13.01
N PHE A 81 -8.02 -2.81 13.14
CA PHE A 81 -6.78 -2.94 12.39
C PHE A 81 -5.67 -3.56 13.26
N LEU A 82 -5.51 -3.07 14.50
CA LEU A 82 -4.57 -3.57 15.51
C LEU A 82 -5.36 -4.01 16.75
N SER A 83 -5.29 -5.29 17.09
CA SER A 83 -5.92 -5.81 18.30
C SER A 83 -4.92 -6.67 19.05
N GLU A 84 -4.69 -6.38 20.34
CA GLU A 84 -3.86 -7.23 21.20
C GLU A 84 -4.41 -8.67 21.31
N ARG A 85 -5.71 -8.87 21.03
CA ARG A 85 -6.36 -10.18 21.01
C ARG A 85 -6.14 -10.97 19.72
N ARG A 86 -5.64 -10.31 18.66
CA ARG A 86 -5.27 -10.96 17.39
C ARG A 86 -3.78 -10.81 17.18
N THR A 87 -3.05 -11.92 17.35
CA THR A 87 -1.62 -12.03 17.03
C THR A 87 -1.32 -12.10 15.53
N SER A 88 -2.34 -12.01 14.66
CA SER A 88 -2.14 -11.95 13.21
C SER A 88 -1.60 -10.59 12.80
N LEU A 89 -0.65 -10.60 11.88
CA LEU A 89 -0.06 -9.40 11.29
C LEU A 89 -1.16 -8.54 10.62
N PRO A 90 -1.19 -7.21 10.85
CA PRO A 90 -2.22 -6.34 10.31
C PRO A 90 -2.08 -6.20 8.79
N ASP A 91 -3.18 -6.30 8.06
CA ASP A 91 -3.17 -6.23 6.60
C ASP A 91 -3.21 -4.77 6.11
N ILE A 92 -2.11 -4.29 5.52
CA ILE A 92 -2.00 -2.95 4.92
C ILE A 92 -1.95 -3.08 3.40
N ASP A 93 -3.11 -2.89 2.76
CA ASP A 93 -3.20 -2.84 1.30
C ASP A 93 -2.72 -1.49 0.76
N LEU A 94 -1.83 -1.52 -0.23
CA LEU A 94 -1.37 -0.34 -0.97
C LEU A 94 -1.85 -0.40 -2.41
N ASP A 95 -2.67 0.58 -2.82
CA ASP A 95 -3.05 0.78 -4.21
C ASP A 95 -2.01 1.64 -4.92
N VAL A 96 -1.58 1.18 -6.10
CA VAL A 96 -0.68 1.91 -7.01
C VAL A 96 -1.25 1.92 -8.42
N GLU A 97 -0.71 2.77 -9.29
CA GLU A 97 -1.07 2.81 -10.71
C GLU A 97 -0.80 1.44 -11.39
N SER A 98 -1.83 0.83 -11.97
CA SER A 98 -1.75 -0.54 -12.52
C SER A 98 -0.63 -0.71 -13.56
N GLU A 99 -0.46 0.28 -14.45
CA GLU A 99 0.56 0.26 -15.51
C GLU A 99 1.99 0.30 -14.96
N ARG A 100 2.18 0.92 -13.79
CA ARG A 100 3.48 1.11 -13.15
C ARG A 100 3.70 0.16 -11.96
N ARG A 101 2.79 -0.78 -11.72
CA ARG A 101 2.87 -1.74 -10.61
C ARG A 101 4.15 -2.56 -10.64
N LEU A 102 4.60 -2.96 -11.84
CA LEU A 102 5.85 -3.71 -12.00
C LEU A 102 7.07 -2.90 -11.57
N GLU A 103 7.11 -1.60 -11.86
CA GLU A 103 8.19 -0.70 -11.40
C GLU A 103 8.24 -0.64 -9.86
N VAL A 104 7.08 -0.63 -9.21
CA VAL A 104 6.98 -0.67 -7.74
C VAL A 104 7.51 -2.01 -7.21
N CYS A 105 7.11 -3.14 -7.81
CA CYS A 105 7.63 -4.45 -7.44
C CYS A 105 9.15 -4.51 -7.55
N ASP A 106 9.71 -4.01 -8.66
CA ASP A 106 11.16 -3.98 -8.89
C ASP A 106 11.89 -3.10 -7.86
N ALA A 107 11.31 -1.94 -7.51
CA ALA A 107 11.85 -1.07 -6.48
C ALA A 107 11.88 -1.74 -5.10
N ILE A 108 10.81 -2.45 -4.73
CA ILE A 108 10.73 -3.22 -3.47
C ILE A 108 11.79 -4.31 -3.46
N ILE A 109 11.88 -5.10 -4.53
CA ILE A 109 12.87 -6.18 -4.67
C ILE A 109 14.30 -5.63 -4.57
N LYS A 110 14.58 -4.52 -5.26
CA LYS A 110 15.89 -3.86 -5.21
C LYS A 110 16.26 -3.41 -3.81
N ARG A 111 15.28 -2.95 -3.02
CA ARG A 111 15.53 -2.42 -1.68
C ARG A 111 15.71 -3.49 -0.62
N PHE A 112 14.80 -4.45 -0.56
CA PHE A 112 14.79 -5.45 0.51
C PHE A 112 15.57 -6.72 0.13
N GLY A 113 15.92 -6.87 -1.15
CA GLY A 113 16.65 -8.01 -1.70
C GLY A 113 15.72 -9.16 -2.09
N ARG A 114 16.04 -9.83 -3.21
CA ARG A 114 15.24 -10.93 -3.77
C ARG A 114 15.00 -12.08 -2.77
N GLU A 115 15.96 -12.31 -1.88
CA GLU A 115 15.92 -13.34 -0.83
C GLU A 115 14.80 -13.11 0.21
N ARG A 116 14.36 -11.85 0.38
CA ARG A 116 13.42 -11.41 1.44
C ARG A 116 12.11 -10.87 0.89
N THR A 117 11.92 -10.87 -0.42
CA THR A 117 10.73 -10.34 -1.09
C THR A 117 10.15 -11.39 -2.02
N ALA A 118 8.92 -11.82 -1.76
CA ALA A 118 8.14 -12.61 -2.69
C ALA A 118 7.01 -11.74 -3.24
N VAL A 119 6.85 -11.73 -4.57
CA VAL A 119 5.64 -11.17 -5.20
C VAL A 119 4.62 -12.29 -5.26
N THR A 120 3.61 -12.23 -4.39
CA THR A 120 2.46 -13.14 -4.50
C THR A 120 1.62 -12.69 -5.69
N GLY A 121 1.95 -13.20 -6.88
CA GLY A 121 1.18 -12.96 -8.09
C GLY A 121 -0.14 -13.72 -8.02
N MET A 122 -1.26 -13.01 -8.06
CA MET A 122 -2.49 -13.60 -8.58
C MET A 122 -2.25 -13.81 -10.09
N PRO A 123 -2.31 -15.05 -10.63
CA PRO A 123 -2.26 -15.21 -12.08
C PRO A 123 -3.38 -14.36 -12.66
N GLU A 124 -3.03 -13.40 -13.51
CA GLU A 124 -4.01 -12.68 -14.30
C GLU A 124 -4.72 -13.71 -15.16
N THR A 125 -5.87 -14.20 -14.70
CA THR A 125 -6.82 -14.83 -15.59
C THR A 125 -7.32 -13.70 -16.47
N TYR A 126 -6.63 -13.52 -17.59
CA TYR A 126 -7.08 -12.77 -18.75
C TYR A 126 -8.51 -13.25 -19.02
N ARG A 127 -9.52 -12.49 -18.56
CA ARG A 127 -10.89 -12.72 -19.00
C ARG A 127 -10.87 -12.40 -20.49
N ALA A 128 -10.79 -13.46 -21.29
CA ALA A 128 -10.84 -13.44 -22.73
C ALA A 128 -12.18 -12.84 -23.18
N ARG A 129 -12.28 -11.51 -23.28
CA ARG A 129 -13.44 -10.80 -23.85
C ARG A 129 -13.08 -9.53 -24.63
N HIS A 130 -11.83 -9.37 -25.06
CA HIS A 130 -11.48 -8.42 -26.12
C HIS A 130 -10.48 -9.05 -27.09
N ALA A 131 -10.85 -10.22 -27.61
CA ALA A 131 -10.29 -10.71 -28.86
C ALA A 131 -11.10 -10.08 -30.01
N LEU A 132 -10.37 -9.59 -31.03
CA LEU A 132 -10.82 -9.18 -32.36
C LEU A 132 -11.28 -7.73 -32.54
N ARG A 133 -10.35 -6.86 -32.95
CA ARG A 133 -10.50 -6.11 -34.22
C ARG A 133 -9.15 -5.52 -34.68
N PHE A 134 -8.33 -6.33 -35.36
CA PHE A 134 -7.28 -5.81 -36.24
C PHE A 134 -7.80 -5.85 -37.68
N PRO A 135 -7.96 -4.72 -38.38
CA PRO A 135 -8.14 -4.74 -39.83
C PRO A 135 -6.78 -4.96 -40.50
N VAL A 136 -6.44 -6.20 -40.83
CA VAL A 136 -5.32 -6.49 -41.75
C VAL A 136 -5.85 -6.31 -43.17
N LYS A 137 -5.36 -5.27 -43.85
CA LYS A 137 -5.58 -5.04 -45.28
C LYS A 137 -4.69 -6.02 -46.06
N LEU A 138 -5.27 -7.11 -46.57
CA LEU A 138 -4.55 -8.07 -47.40
C LEU A 138 -4.34 -7.48 -48.80
N GLY A 139 -3.09 -7.24 -49.17
CA GLY A 139 -2.66 -6.94 -50.53
C GLY A 139 -2.56 -8.22 -51.37
N VAL A 140 -3.15 -8.14 -52.55
CA VAL A 140 -3.21 -9.07 -53.69
C VAL A 140 -1.87 -9.74 -54.01
N LEU A 141 -1.86 -11.03 -54.34
CA LEU A 141 -1.07 -11.62 -55.44
C LEU A 141 -1.70 -12.96 -55.88
N SER A 142 -2.11 -13.00 -57.16
CA SER A 142 -2.66 -14.14 -57.90
C SER A 142 -1.52 -15.02 -58.46
N PRO A 143 -1.67 -16.35 -58.58
CA PRO A 143 -0.73 -17.17 -59.34
C PRO A 143 -1.25 -17.44 -60.76
N SER A 144 -0.31 -17.44 -61.71
CA SER A 144 -0.39 -18.07 -63.03
C SER A 144 0.47 -19.33 -63.04
#